data_AF-A0AA92U198-F1
#
_entry.id   AF-A0AA92U198-F1
#
_cell.length_a   1.000
_cell.length_b   1.000
_cell.length_c   1.000
_cell.angle_alpha   90.00
_cell.angle_beta   90.00
_cell.angle_gamma   90.00
#
_symmetry.space_group_name_H-M   'P 1'
#
loop_
_entity.id
_entity.type
_entity.pdbx_description
1 polymer ?
#
loop_
_entity_poly.entity_id
_entity_poly.type
_entity_poly.pdbx_seq_one_letter_code
_entity_poly.pdbx_strand_id
1 'polypeptide(L)'
;MAKREIPLFIIDNTRNHKRGECDFLVCTDKDNGFIAKVDYLDGEMEEVGDDYRIGYPKRGVSCRIQIQQMIGKNSLMNEIRTLLKKGMDYFVKTVQKPIHVNAPTKDECATFLEMLIRMNKQALDEAGSDYDAHKVVENTIKMLQASADYLKENN
;
A
#
# COMPACT_ATOMS: atom_id res chain seq x y z
N MET A 1 14.00 12.13 -34.15
CA MET A 1 13.94 12.18 -32.68
C MET A 1 14.00 10.76 -32.17
N ALA A 2 15.04 10.39 -31.40
CA ALA A 2 15.13 9.05 -30.85
C ALA A 2 13.93 8.80 -29.94
N LYS A 3 13.25 7.66 -30.13
CA LYS A 3 12.10 7.24 -29.31
C LYS A 3 12.58 7.16 -27.86
N ARG A 4 12.07 8.03 -26.97
CA ARG A 4 12.39 7.99 -25.53
C ARG A 4 12.09 6.57 -25.04
N GLU A 5 13.10 5.92 -24.47
CA GLU A 5 13.00 4.57 -23.92
C GLU A 5 12.03 4.59 -22.73
N ILE A 6 11.26 3.50 -22.56
CA ILE A 6 10.24 3.42 -21.50
C ILE A 6 10.98 3.21 -20.16
N PRO A 7 10.78 4.07 -19.15
CA PRO A 7 11.44 3.87 -17.86
C PRO A 7 10.99 2.58 -17.19
N LEU A 8 11.92 1.91 -16.51
CA LEU A 8 11.64 0.77 -15.66
C LEU A 8 11.36 1.25 -14.23
N PHE A 9 10.31 0.71 -13.63
CA PHE A 9 9.91 0.98 -12.25
C PHE A 9 9.90 -0.32 -11.45
N ILE A 10 10.57 -0.32 -10.30
CA ILE A 10 10.58 -1.46 -9.36
C ILE A 10 10.11 -0.94 -8.00
N ILE A 11 9.13 -1.62 -7.41
CA ILE A 11 8.55 -1.26 -6.11
C ILE A 11 8.89 -2.32 -5.08
N ASP A 12 9.32 -1.89 -3.91
CA ASP A 12 9.41 -2.72 -2.70
C ASP A 12 8.43 -2.16 -1.65
N ASN A 13 7.35 -2.91 -1.42
CA ASN A 13 6.32 -2.63 -0.43
C ASN A 13 6.36 -3.62 0.76
N THR A 14 7.44 -4.41 0.88
CA THR A 14 7.56 -5.44 1.92
C THR A 14 7.80 -4.85 3.30
N ARG A 15 8.20 -3.56 3.37
CA ARG A 15 8.51 -2.80 4.59
C ARG A 15 9.56 -3.46 5.50
N ASN A 16 10.30 -4.46 5.00
CA ASN A 16 11.28 -5.24 5.76
C ASN A 16 12.71 -4.69 5.61
N HIS A 17 12.86 -3.37 5.48
CA HIS A 17 14.14 -2.70 5.19
C HIS A 17 14.70 -1.91 6.38
N LYS A 18 14.13 -2.08 7.59
CA LYS A 18 14.54 -1.41 8.84
C LYS A 18 14.56 0.13 8.78
N ARG A 19 13.89 0.75 7.80
CA ARG A 19 13.82 2.21 7.61
C ARG A 19 12.46 2.82 7.97
N GLY A 20 11.67 2.11 8.79
CA GLY A 20 10.31 2.51 9.21
C GLY A 20 9.23 1.98 8.28
N GLU A 21 7.99 2.44 8.47
CA GLU A 21 6.86 2.12 7.58
C GLU A 21 6.90 2.97 6.32
N CYS A 22 7.78 2.62 5.38
CA CYS A 22 7.85 3.28 4.08
C CYS A 22 7.99 2.25 2.96
N ASP A 23 7.64 2.65 1.75
CA ASP A 23 7.87 1.84 0.55
C ASP A 23 9.07 2.40 -0.21
N PHE A 24 9.68 1.61 -1.09
CA PHE A 24 10.74 2.06 -1.98
C PHE A 24 10.33 1.95 -3.44
N LEU A 25 10.76 2.94 -4.21
CA LEU A 25 10.60 2.99 -5.66
C LEU A 25 11.96 3.19 -6.30
N VAL A 26 12.37 2.25 -7.15
CA VAL A 26 13.50 2.43 -8.06
C VAL A 26 12.95 2.83 -9.42
N CYS A 27 13.43 3.97 -9.91
CA CYS A 27 13.16 4.44 -11.26
C CYS A 27 14.46 4.43 -12.05
N THR A 28 14.46 3.84 -13.24
CA THR A 28 15.62 3.91 -14.13
C THR A 28 15.16 4.09 -15.57
N ASP A 29 15.80 5.01 -16.27
CA ASP A 29 15.88 5.05 -17.73
C ASP A 29 17.34 4.87 -18.17
N LYS A 30 17.66 5.14 -19.44
CA LYS A 30 19.00 4.90 -20.00
C LYS A 30 20.11 5.73 -19.34
N ASP A 31 19.81 6.99 -19.02
CA ASP A 31 20.81 7.98 -18.60
C ASP A 31 20.56 8.45 -17.15
N ASN A 32 19.32 8.31 -16.68
CA ASN A 32 18.84 8.75 -15.37
C ASN A 32 18.29 7.59 -14.55
N GLY A 33 18.34 7.78 -13.25
CA GLY A 33 17.65 6.89 -12.33
C GLY A 33 17.86 7.32 -10.90
N PHE A 34 17.01 6.80 -10.03
CA PHE A 34 17.09 7.01 -8.61
C PHE A 34 16.42 5.88 -7.83
N ILE A 35 16.83 5.76 -6.58
CA ILE A 35 16.14 5.03 -5.53
C ILE A 35 15.46 6.09 -4.67
N ALA A 36 14.14 5.99 -4.53
CA ALA A 36 13.33 6.90 -3.73
C ALA A 36 12.59 6.17 -2.62
N LYS A 37 12.48 6.86 -1.49
CA LYS A 37 11.61 6.50 -0.38
C LYS A 37 10.23 7.07 -0.65
N VAL A 38 9.19 6.30 -0.33
CA VAL A 38 7.79 6.72 -0.44
C VAL A 38 7.16 6.77 0.94
N ASP A 39 6.65 7.95 1.29
CA ASP A 39 6.01 8.25 2.56
C ASP A 39 4.61 8.85 2.34
N TYR A 40 3.73 8.70 3.33
CA TYR A 40 2.42 9.35 3.34
C TYR A 40 2.46 10.53 4.31
N LEU A 41 1.91 11.67 3.89
CA LEU A 41 1.83 12.90 4.67
C LEU A 41 0.38 13.21 4.99
N ASP A 42 0.14 13.69 6.21
CA ASP A 42 -1.15 14.26 6.59
C ASP A 42 -1.38 15.59 5.87
N GLY A 43 -2.59 15.78 5.39
CA GLY A 43 -3.00 16.94 4.60
C GLY A 43 -2.97 16.68 3.09
N GLU A 44 -3.74 17.49 2.37
CA GLU A 44 -3.79 17.50 0.92
C GLU A 44 -2.84 18.58 0.39
N MET A 45 -1.73 18.14 -0.19
CA MET A 45 -0.61 18.98 -0.60
C MET A 45 -0.14 18.56 -2.00
N GLU A 46 0.34 19.53 -2.78
CA GLU A 46 1.02 19.27 -4.03
C GLU A 46 2.26 20.17 -4.13
N GLU A 47 3.43 19.55 -4.24
CA GLU A 47 4.70 20.25 -4.19
C GLU A 47 5.75 19.51 -5.02
N VAL A 48 6.62 20.27 -5.70
CA VAL A 48 7.72 19.71 -6.48
C VAL A 48 9.01 20.37 -6.03
N GLY A 49 9.87 19.57 -5.40
CA GLY A 49 11.23 19.96 -5.06
C GLY A 49 12.22 19.54 -6.13
N ASP A 50 13.50 19.69 -5.79
CA ASP A 50 14.60 19.27 -6.64
C ASP A 50 14.82 17.75 -6.57
N ASP A 51 14.64 17.17 -5.39
CA ASP A 51 14.87 15.77 -5.07
C ASP A 51 13.60 15.04 -4.58
N TYR A 52 12.44 15.70 -4.62
CA TYR A 52 11.16 15.09 -4.24
C TYR A 52 9.95 15.59 -5.02
N ARG A 53 8.87 14.82 -4.91
CA ARG A 53 7.54 15.20 -5.33
C ARG A 53 6.55 14.82 -4.23
N ILE A 54 5.67 15.75 -3.87
CA ILE A 54 4.46 15.52 -3.08
C ILE A 54 3.27 15.65 -4.04
N GLY A 55 2.36 14.69 -4.01
CA GLY A 55 1.15 14.76 -4.82
C GLY A 55 0.17 13.65 -4.49
N TYR A 56 -0.79 13.45 -5.39
CA TYR A 56 -1.93 12.56 -5.16
C TYR A 56 -2.71 12.87 -3.86
N PRO A 57 -3.11 14.14 -3.64
CA PRO A 57 -3.94 14.49 -2.49
C PRO A 57 -5.29 13.77 -2.57
N LYS A 58 -5.63 13.01 -1.53
CA LYS A 58 -6.92 12.33 -1.45
C LYS A 58 -7.28 12.01 -0.01
N ARG A 59 -8.46 12.48 0.42
CA ARG A 59 -9.04 12.19 1.75
C ARG A 59 -8.12 12.63 2.90
N GLY A 60 -7.50 13.80 2.77
CA GLY A 60 -6.64 14.33 3.82
C GLY A 60 -5.24 13.71 3.89
N VAL A 61 -4.83 12.96 2.87
CA VAL A 61 -3.48 12.35 2.79
C VAL A 61 -2.85 12.67 1.44
N SER A 62 -1.53 12.88 1.43
CA SER A 62 -0.72 13.04 0.22
C SER A 62 0.45 12.05 0.19
N CYS A 63 0.89 11.67 -0.99
CA CYS A 63 2.04 10.80 -1.19
C CYS A 63 3.29 11.64 -1.46
N ARG A 64 4.38 11.36 -0.73
CA ARG A 64 5.71 11.95 -0.97
C ARG A 64 6.65 10.88 -1.50
N ILE A 65 7.25 11.14 -2.65
CA ILE A 65 8.40 10.38 -3.17
C ILE A 65 9.63 11.25 -3.03
N GLN A 66 10.60 10.79 -2.25
CA GLN A 66 11.85 11.48 -1.94
C GLN A 66 13.03 10.65 -2.42
N ILE A 67 13.83 11.21 -3.32
CA ILE A 67 15.07 10.57 -3.79
C ILE A 67 16.02 10.40 -2.60
N GLN A 68 16.51 9.18 -2.42
CA GLN A 68 17.52 8.80 -1.45
C GLN A 68 18.89 8.65 -2.10
N GLN A 69 18.91 8.19 -3.35
CA GLN A 69 20.14 7.95 -4.07
C GLN A 69 19.90 8.11 -5.58
N MET A 70 20.77 8.86 -6.24
CA MET A 70 20.82 8.92 -7.70
C MET A 70 21.57 7.70 -8.26
N ILE A 71 21.03 7.10 -9.32
CA ILE A 71 21.64 6.00 -10.07
C ILE A 71 21.61 6.34 -11.56
N GLY A 72 22.73 6.76 -12.15
CA GLY A 72 22.77 7.22 -13.54
C GLY A 72 23.98 8.11 -13.83
N LYS A 73 24.20 8.45 -15.10
CA LYS A 73 25.29 9.35 -15.52
C LYS A 73 24.69 10.56 -16.20
N ASN A 74 25.04 11.77 -15.74
CA ASN A 74 24.58 13.06 -16.29
C ASN A 74 23.10 13.39 -16.06
N SER A 75 22.61 13.23 -14.83
CA SER A 75 21.21 13.52 -14.54
C SER A 75 20.87 15.01 -14.62
N LEU A 76 20.06 15.38 -15.61
CA LEU A 76 19.51 16.73 -15.72
C LEU A 76 18.26 16.87 -14.83
N MET A 77 18.18 17.96 -14.06
CA MET A 77 17.08 18.20 -13.11
C MET A 77 15.68 18.07 -13.73
N ASN A 78 15.49 18.56 -14.96
CA ASN A 78 14.20 18.49 -15.65
C ASN A 78 13.80 17.05 -16.01
N GLU A 79 14.77 16.18 -16.29
CA GLU A 79 14.55 14.77 -16.60
C GLU A 79 14.19 14.00 -15.34
N ILE A 80 14.90 14.28 -14.23
CA ILE A 80 14.57 13.73 -12.91
C ILE A 80 13.19 14.13 -12.44
N ARG A 81 12.78 15.39 -12.59
CA ARG A 81 11.41 15.83 -12.27
C ARG A 81 10.35 15.10 -13.11
N THR A 82 10.63 14.87 -14.38
CA THR A 82 9.75 14.09 -15.27
C THR A 82 9.65 12.63 -14.81
N LEU A 83 10.79 12.03 -14.43
CA LEU A 83 10.87 10.66 -13.96
C LEU A 83 10.18 10.49 -12.59
N LEU A 84 10.32 11.46 -11.68
CA LEU A 84 9.59 11.54 -10.41
C LEU A 84 8.07 11.55 -10.61
N LYS A 85 7.57 12.33 -11.56
CA LYS A 85 6.13 12.34 -11.89
C LYS A 85 5.68 10.95 -12.37
N LYS A 86 6.37 10.37 -13.34
CA LYS A 86 6.01 9.04 -13.87
C LYS A 86 6.10 7.94 -12.80
N GLY A 87 7.13 8.02 -11.95
CA GLY A 87 7.32 7.10 -10.83
C GLY A 87 6.19 7.18 -9.81
N MET A 88 5.74 8.40 -9.47
CA MET A 88 4.57 8.62 -8.63
C MET A 88 3.30 8.02 -9.26
N ASP A 89 3.05 8.30 -10.54
CA ASP A 89 1.87 7.81 -11.23
C ASP A 89 1.85 6.27 -11.28
N TYR A 90 3.01 5.66 -11.54
CA TYR A 90 3.18 4.22 -11.54
C TYR A 90 2.99 3.60 -10.14
N PHE A 91 3.64 4.19 -9.12
CA PHE A 91 3.54 3.72 -7.74
C PHE A 91 2.10 3.72 -7.27
N VAL A 92 1.42 4.87 -7.38
CA VAL A 92 0.03 5.02 -6.93
C VAL A 92 -0.89 4.05 -7.65
N LYS A 93 -0.76 3.91 -8.97
CA LYS A 93 -1.56 2.94 -9.74
C LYS A 93 -1.33 1.50 -9.28
N THR A 94 -0.11 1.17 -8.87
CA THR A 94 0.28 -0.20 -8.48
C THR A 94 -0.15 -0.55 -7.06
N VAL A 95 -0.07 0.41 -6.12
CA VAL A 95 -0.44 0.17 -4.72
C VAL A 95 -1.91 0.43 -4.42
N GLN A 96 -2.62 1.14 -5.29
CA GLN A 96 -4.06 1.35 -5.15
C GLN A 96 -4.81 0.03 -5.21
N LYS A 97 -5.41 -0.38 -4.09
CA LYS A 97 -6.42 -1.42 -4.05
C LYS A 97 -7.79 -0.80 -4.30
N PRO A 98 -8.56 -1.25 -5.30
CA PRO A 98 -9.94 -0.82 -5.44
C PRO A 98 -10.74 -1.26 -4.20
N ILE A 99 -11.61 -0.38 -3.70
CA ILE A 99 -12.57 -0.71 -2.64
C ILE A 99 -13.92 -0.89 -3.32
N HIS A 100 -14.44 -2.12 -3.32
CA HIS A 100 -15.72 -2.41 -3.95
C HIS A 100 -16.88 -2.15 -2.98
N VAL A 101 -17.32 -0.90 -2.89
CA VAL A 101 -18.33 -0.46 -1.90
C VAL A 101 -19.69 -1.14 -2.09
N ASN A 102 -20.12 -1.34 -3.34
CA ASN A 102 -21.46 -1.86 -3.65
C ASN A 102 -21.47 -3.36 -4.01
N ALA A 103 -20.30 -3.95 -4.23
CA ALA A 103 -20.16 -5.35 -4.60
C ALA A 103 -18.79 -5.88 -4.12
N PRO A 104 -18.62 -6.09 -2.80
CA PRO A 104 -17.40 -6.65 -2.26
C PRO A 104 -17.04 -7.97 -2.94
N THR A 105 -15.77 -8.11 -3.30
CA THR A 105 -15.22 -9.36 -3.82
C THR A 105 -15.21 -10.45 -2.74
N LYS A 106 -15.14 -11.72 -3.15
CA LYS A 106 -15.01 -12.84 -2.21
C LYS A 106 -13.80 -12.67 -1.27
N ASP A 107 -12.68 -12.18 -1.79
CA ASP A 107 -11.45 -11.95 -1.01
C ASP A 107 -11.62 -10.82 0.01
N GLU A 108 -12.30 -9.72 -0.35
CA GLU A 108 -12.64 -8.64 0.59
C GLU A 108 -13.58 -9.15 1.69
N CYS A 109 -14.58 -9.97 1.35
CA CYS A 109 -15.47 -10.61 2.31
C CYS A 109 -14.71 -11.56 3.25
N ALA A 110 -13.81 -12.40 2.73
CA ALA A 110 -13.00 -13.30 3.53
C ALA A 110 -12.08 -12.52 4.49
N THR A 111 -11.43 -11.46 4.00
CA THR A 111 -10.58 -10.57 4.82
C THR A 111 -11.39 -9.89 5.94
N PHE A 112 -12.62 -9.47 5.64
CA PHE A 112 -13.53 -8.90 6.64
C PHE A 112 -13.89 -9.92 7.74
N LEU A 113 -14.23 -11.16 7.35
CA LEU A 113 -14.54 -12.22 8.32
C LEU A 113 -13.33 -12.56 9.19
N GLU A 114 -12.12 -12.62 8.63
CA GLU A 114 -10.87 -12.80 9.40
C GLU A 114 -10.65 -11.67 10.41
N MET A 115 -10.94 -10.42 10.03
CA MET A 115 -10.87 -9.29 10.95
C MET A 115 -11.86 -9.46 12.10
N LEU A 116 -13.11 -9.87 11.83
CA LEU A 116 -14.10 -10.14 12.87
C LEU A 116 -13.67 -11.30 13.79
N ILE A 117 -13.07 -12.36 13.24
CA ILE A 117 -12.52 -13.47 14.03
C ILE A 117 -11.47 -12.96 15.00
N ARG A 118 -10.53 -12.12 14.53
CA ARG A 118 -9.49 -11.54 15.37
C ARG A 118 -10.08 -10.69 16.50
N MET A 119 -11.09 -9.87 16.20
CA MET A 119 -11.76 -9.04 17.21
C MET A 119 -12.51 -9.89 18.25
N ASN A 120 -13.21 -10.94 17.82
CA ASN A 120 -13.95 -11.80 18.74
C ASN A 120 -13.03 -12.67 19.61
N LYS A 121 -11.84 -13.05 19.12
CA LYS A 121 -10.83 -13.72 19.96
C LYS A 121 -10.43 -12.86 21.17
N GLN A 122 -10.29 -11.55 20.97
CA GLN A 122 -10.03 -10.64 22.08
C GLN A 122 -11.20 -10.60 23.07
N ALA A 123 -12.44 -10.57 22.58
CA ALA A 123 -13.63 -10.64 23.43
C ALA A 123 -13.75 -11.96 24.20
N LEU A 124 -13.24 -13.07 23.64
CA LEU A 124 -13.17 -14.37 24.31
C LEU A 124 -12.20 -14.32 25.50
N ASP A 125 -11.05 -13.67 25.34
CA ASP A 125 -10.09 -13.48 26.43
C ASP A 125 -10.65 -12.57 27.54
N GLU A 126 -11.48 -11.59 27.18
CA GLU A 126 -12.13 -10.65 28.11
C GLU A 126 -13.34 -11.23 28.85
N ALA A 127 -14.01 -12.25 28.30
CA ALA A 127 -15.19 -12.88 28.90
C ALA A 127 -14.88 -13.66 30.21
N GLY A 128 -13.61 -13.98 30.47
CA GLY A 128 -13.15 -14.50 31.75
C GLY A 128 -13.77 -15.84 32.15
N SER A 129 -14.61 -15.84 33.19
CA SER A 129 -15.27 -17.06 33.70
C SER A 129 -16.76 -17.14 33.34
N ASP A 130 -17.29 -16.20 32.55
CA ASP A 130 -18.68 -16.26 32.09
C ASP A 130 -18.80 -17.31 30.98
N TYR A 131 -19.28 -18.50 31.39
CA TYR A 131 -19.41 -19.66 30.53
C TYR A 131 -20.36 -19.44 29.35
N ASP A 132 -21.46 -18.72 29.57
CA ASP A 132 -22.46 -18.48 28.52
C ASP A 132 -21.93 -17.46 27.52
N ALA A 133 -21.27 -16.40 27.99
CA ALA A 133 -20.58 -15.45 27.12
C ALA A 133 -19.46 -16.14 26.31
N HIS A 134 -18.63 -16.98 26.94
CA HIS A 134 -17.60 -17.77 26.26
C HIS A 134 -18.18 -18.62 25.13
N LYS A 135 -19.26 -19.37 25.43
CA LYS A 135 -19.90 -20.26 24.46
C LYS A 135 -20.46 -19.48 23.26
N VAL A 136 -21.06 -18.32 23.49
CA VAL A 136 -21.60 -17.47 22.42
C VAL A 136 -20.46 -16.95 21.53
N VAL A 137 -19.41 -16.40 22.12
CA VAL A 137 -18.26 -15.85 21.38
C VAL A 137 -17.53 -16.94 20.60
N GLU A 138 -17.31 -18.12 21.20
CA GLU A 138 -16.65 -19.24 20.52
C GLU A 138 -17.48 -19.76 19.33
N ASN A 139 -18.81 -19.85 19.47
CA ASN A 139 -19.69 -20.23 18.37
C ASN A 139 -19.66 -19.19 17.24
N THR A 140 -19.66 -17.90 17.58
CA THR A 140 -19.51 -16.83 16.58
C THR A 140 -18.20 -16.96 15.82
N ILE A 141 -17.08 -17.20 16.51
CA ILE A 141 -15.77 -17.40 15.87
C ILE A 141 -15.81 -18.59 14.90
N LYS A 142 -16.40 -19.73 15.31
CA LYS A 142 -16.51 -20.92 14.45
C LYS A 142 -17.35 -20.65 13.20
N MET A 143 -18.47 -19.95 13.33
CA MET A 143 -19.33 -19.59 12.19
C MET A 143 -18.62 -18.65 11.21
N LEU A 144 -17.88 -17.66 11.72
CA LEU A 144 -17.10 -16.74 10.89
C LEU A 144 -15.96 -17.48 10.16
N GLN A 145 -15.26 -18.40 10.84
CA GLN A 145 -14.18 -19.19 10.25
C GLN A 145 -14.71 -20.07 9.11
N ALA A 146 -15.78 -20.84 9.37
CA ALA A 146 -16.40 -21.67 8.35
C ALA A 146 -16.89 -20.87 7.13
N SER A 147 -17.42 -19.66 7.36
CA SER A 147 -17.85 -18.77 6.29
C SER A 147 -16.66 -18.23 5.47
N ALA A 148 -15.55 -17.90 6.11
CA ALA A 148 -14.33 -17.45 5.44
C ALA A 148 -13.71 -18.58 4.60
N ASP A 149 -13.67 -19.80 5.13
CA ASP A 149 -13.14 -20.97 4.44
C ASP A 149 -14.01 -21.34 3.22
N TYR A 150 -15.35 -21.30 3.36
CA TYR A 150 -16.27 -21.52 2.23
C TYR A 150 -16.07 -20.52 1.08
N LEU A 151 -15.74 -19.27 1.38
CA LEU A 151 -15.46 -18.25 0.37
C LEU A 151 -14.14 -18.50 -0.36
N LYS A 152 -13.15 -19.14 0.30
CA LYS A 152 -11.84 -19.44 -0.25
C LYS A 152 -11.77 -20.75 -1.04
N GLU A 153 -12.56 -21.76 -0.66
CA GLU A 153 -12.59 -23.07 -1.34
C GLU A 153 -13.20 -23.02 -2.75
N ASN A 154 -13.98 -21.98 -3.06
CA ASN A 154 -14.68 -21.82 -4.34
C ASN A 154 -13.98 -20.83 -5.30
N ASN A 155 -12.65 -20.75 -5.24
CA ASN A 155 -11.80 -19.95 -6.14
C ASN A 155 -10.85 -20.84 -6.94
#